data_AF-A0A239QKE1-F1
#
_entry.id   AF-A0A239QKE1-F1
#
_cell.length_a   1.000
_cell.length_b   1.000
_cell.length_c   1.000
_cell.angle_alpha   90.00
_cell.angle_beta   90.00
_cell.angle_gamma   90.00
#
_symmetry.space_group_name_H-M   'P 1'
#
loop_
_entity.id
_entity.type
_entity.pdbx_description
1 polymer ?
#
loop_
_entity_poly.entity_id
_entity_poly.type
_entity_poly.pdbx_seq_one_letter_code
_entity_poly.pdbx_strand_id
1 'polypeptide(L)'
;MIKKILTGLLCAALLLSGLAAAENVVETLPTTAPMPKPEIEKNEYGFTDLSVFYEGMEDCWNYQMPGFSKTETERLPEAQRRWDEGARPESSILNLTEHVKLSLVELPKEQYEGESWFLLLPYSELTDEELLQVVDAFGQMGIRIDAPMVNWHNCMRGGGCEAGLRSLTEEEEDRFSSIGELYTRSGLRPETPFTALVTDDGLGYVTLDEEEYSGLDMVTFEPARRITDEELLQMYALYFDEPAAAPGKMAEYETQLRKEMSNLLGMPLSAKRTAGEDVWRANEWDAYETDRMIYNTQFGEVGGKERTWSGSIDVDTGKLTSARVTIDDRYYKDSDMYPDVHMDPWDARWEEMARETVASLRIDGEKGIIKVQNQGTYSINRVESAEVRVWMEDGGVYSVTIAFMFEHPVEIEYQDAISYAGQVDIWTDIVNGEMKER
;
A
#
# COMPACT_ATOMS: atom_id res chain seq x y z
N MET A 1 -16.66 -28.98 -78.32
CA MET A 1 -17.20 -27.60 -78.27
C MET A 1 -17.21 -27.02 -76.85
N ILE A 2 -16.24 -27.38 -75.99
CA ILE A 2 -16.10 -26.86 -74.60
C ILE A 2 -14.75 -26.12 -74.39
N LYS A 3 -13.86 -26.16 -75.39
CA LYS A 3 -12.57 -25.42 -75.35
C LYS A 3 -12.62 -23.97 -75.87
N LYS A 4 -13.79 -23.47 -76.30
CA LYS A 4 -13.95 -22.08 -76.79
C LYS A 4 -14.71 -21.14 -75.83
N ILE A 5 -15.21 -21.65 -74.70
CA ILE A 5 -15.90 -20.83 -73.70
C ILE A 5 -14.95 -20.40 -72.56
N LEU A 6 -13.87 -21.14 -72.30
CA LEU A 6 -12.91 -20.79 -71.24
C LEU A 6 -11.93 -19.64 -71.61
N THR A 7 -11.74 -19.34 -72.90
CA THR A 7 -10.81 -18.29 -73.34
C THR A 7 -11.46 -16.89 -73.42
N GLY A 8 -12.80 -16.82 -73.43
CA GLY A 8 -13.54 -15.56 -73.47
C GLY A 8 -13.74 -14.91 -72.10
N LEU A 9 -13.76 -15.70 -71.02
CA LEU A 9 -13.92 -15.18 -69.65
C LEU A 9 -12.60 -14.75 -68.99
N LEU A 10 -11.45 -15.24 -69.49
CA LEU A 10 -10.14 -14.85 -68.96
C LEU A 10 -9.65 -13.48 -69.45
N CYS A 11 -10.12 -13.00 -70.61
CA CYS A 11 -9.75 -11.68 -71.13
C CYS A 11 -10.60 -10.53 -70.57
N ALA A 12 -11.76 -10.82 -69.96
CA ALA A 12 -12.57 -9.79 -69.29
C ALA A 12 -12.10 -9.49 -67.85
N ALA A 13 -11.40 -10.44 -67.20
CA ALA A 13 -10.84 -10.24 -65.86
C ALA A 13 -9.46 -9.57 -65.87
N LEU A 14 -8.77 -9.51 -67.02
CA LEU A 14 -7.44 -8.87 -67.15
C LEU A 14 -7.48 -7.46 -67.77
N LEU A 15 -8.66 -6.97 -68.16
CA LEU A 15 -8.85 -5.60 -68.66
C LEU A 15 -9.56 -4.67 -67.66
N LEU A 16 -9.95 -5.17 -66.47
CA LEU A 16 -10.54 -4.38 -65.38
C LEU A 16 -9.58 -4.08 -64.24
N SER A 17 -8.33 -4.56 -64.30
CA SER A 17 -7.25 -4.23 -63.36
C SER A 17 -6.35 -3.07 -63.83
N GLY A 18 -6.68 -2.43 -64.97
CA GLY A 18 -5.88 -1.36 -65.59
C GLY A 18 -6.42 0.06 -65.47
N LEU A 19 -7.54 0.28 -64.75
CA LEU A 19 -8.20 1.59 -64.62
C LEU A 19 -8.63 1.84 -63.17
N ALA A 20 -7.66 1.77 -62.27
CA ALA A 20 -7.75 2.33 -60.92
C ALA A 20 -6.34 2.77 -60.45
N ALA A 21 -5.64 3.49 -61.31
CA ALA A 21 -4.55 4.37 -60.92
C ALA A 21 -5.08 5.82 -61.00
N ALA A 22 -6.15 6.08 -60.26
CA ALA A 22 -6.47 7.43 -59.84
C ALA A 22 -5.70 7.66 -58.55
N GLU A 23 -4.91 8.72 -58.56
CA GLU A 23 -4.07 9.20 -57.48
C GLU A 23 -4.73 8.99 -56.11
N ASN A 24 -4.14 8.13 -55.29
CA ASN A 24 -4.23 8.33 -53.84
C ASN A 24 -3.45 9.61 -53.56
N VAL A 25 -4.08 10.75 -53.80
CA VAL A 25 -3.74 11.98 -53.10
C VAL A 25 -4.05 11.66 -51.65
N VAL A 26 -2.99 11.32 -50.91
CA VAL A 26 -3.02 11.41 -49.45
C VAL A 26 -3.25 12.89 -49.19
N GLU A 27 -4.51 13.29 -49.03
CA GLU A 27 -4.81 14.50 -48.28
C GLU A 27 -4.12 14.29 -46.93
N THR A 28 -3.03 15.03 -46.74
CA THR A 28 -2.50 15.23 -45.41
C THR A 28 -3.63 15.93 -44.69
N LEU A 29 -4.35 15.18 -43.86
CA LEU A 29 -5.19 15.74 -42.82
C LEU A 29 -4.35 16.86 -42.19
N PRO A 30 -4.91 18.07 -41.99
CA PRO A 30 -4.16 19.13 -41.35
C PRO A 30 -3.59 18.52 -40.09
N THR A 31 -2.25 18.40 -40.04
CA THR A 31 -1.55 17.99 -38.84
C THR A 31 -2.10 18.92 -37.80
N THR A 32 -2.99 18.40 -36.94
CA THR A 32 -3.39 19.10 -35.74
C THR A 32 -2.06 19.49 -35.14
N ALA A 33 -1.80 20.80 -35.09
CA ALA A 33 -0.68 21.31 -34.31
C ALA A 33 -0.76 20.50 -33.02
N PRO A 34 0.33 19.79 -32.61
CA PRO A 34 0.28 18.97 -31.43
C PRO A 34 -0.43 19.80 -30.40
N MET A 35 -1.57 19.30 -29.87
CA MET A 35 -2.24 20.02 -28.78
C MET A 35 -1.10 20.41 -27.86
N PRO A 36 -0.95 21.71 -27.51
CA PRO A 36 0.06 22.07 -26.54
C PRO A 36 -0.16 21.08 -25.43
N LYS A 37 0.82 20.16 -25.25
CA LYS A 37 0.82 19.34 -24.06
C LYS A 37 0.72 20.41 -23.00
N PRO A 38 -0.32 20.45 -22.15
CA PRO A 38 -0.20 21.30 -20.99
C PRO A 38 1.12 20.85 -20.40
N GLU A 39 2.12 21.74 -20.42
CA GLU A 39 3.17 21.71 -19.45
C GLU A 39 2.40 21.94 -18.16
N ILE A 40 1.83 20.85 -17.65
CA ILE A 40 1.67 20.69 -16.22
C ILE A 40 3.12 20.71 -15.79
N GLU A 41 3.62 21.88 -15.37
CA GLU A 41 4.72 21.91 -14.43
C GLU A 41 4.26 20.95 -13.34
N LYS A 42 4.75 19.71 -13.38
CA LYS A 42 4.53 18.78 -12.29
C LYS A 42 5.25 19.43 -11.13
N ASN A 43 4.50 20.13 -10.28
CA ASN A 43 4.99 20.43 -8.97
C ASN A 43 5.20 19.07 -8.32
N GLU A 44 6.47 18.64 -8.23
CA GLU A 44 6.85 17.38 -7.61
C GLU A 44 6.31 17.31 -6.17
N TYR A 45 6.04 18.46 -5.57
CA TYR A 45 5.56 18.67 -4.21
C TYR A 45 4.09 19.15 -4.15
N GLY A 46 3.29 18.95 -5.20
CA GLY A 46 1.89 19.38 -5.20
C GLY A 46 1.00 18.52 -4.29
N PHE A 47 -0.15 19.07 -3.91
CA PHE A 47 -1.19 18.28 -3.23
C PHE A 47 -1.56 17.05 -4.04
N THR A 48 -1.89 15.95 -3.36
CA THR A 48 -2.43 14.78 -4.04
C THR A 48 -3.73 15.17 -4.74
N ASP A 49 -3.80 14.97 -6.06
CA ASP A 49 -5.04 15.15 -6.81
C ASP A 49 -6.01 14.01 -6.49
N LEU A 50 -6.78 14.19 -5.42
CA LEU A 50 -7.78 13.23 -4.96
C LEU A 50 -8.96 13.12 -5.93
N SER A 51 -9.16 14.07 -6.86
CA SER A 51 -10.26 13.98 -7.82
C SER A 51 -10.15 12.75 -8.70
N VAL A 52 -8.93 12.30 -9.00
CA VAL A 52 -8.66 11.06 -9.76
C VAL A 52 -9.09 9.82 -8.98
N PHE A 53 -8.97 9.83 -7.65
CA PHE A 53 -9.38 8.71 -6.80
C PHE A 53 -10.90 8.58 -6.73
N TYR A 54 -11.59 9.72 -6.70
CA TYR A 54 -13.05 9.77 -6.58
C TYR A 54 -13.79 9.79 -7.93
N GLU A 55 -13.07 9.86 -9.06
CA GLU A 55 -13.68 9.87 -10.40
C GLU A 55 -14.50 8.59 -10.65
N GLY A 56 -15.81 8.76 -10.87
CA GLY A 56 -16.74 7.64 -11.13
C GLY A 56 -17.22 6.88 -9.88
N MET A 57 -16.87 7.35 -8.67
CA MET A 57 -17.31 6.75 -7.39
C MET A 57 -18.48 7.50 -6.71
N GLU A 58 -19.10 8.44 -7.44
CA GLU A 58 -20.14 9.37 -6.96
C GLU A 58 -21.34 8.66 -6.31
N ASP A 59 -21.69 7.44 -6.74
CA ASP A 59 -22.89 6.74 -6.26
C ASP A 59 -22.65 5.83 -5.04
N CYS A 60 -21.42 5.36 -4.79
CA CYS A 60 -21.13 4.37 -3.74
C CYS A 60 -20.56 4.95 -2.43
N TRP A 61 -20.10 6.22 -2.44
CA TRP A 61 -19.38 6.82 -1.31
C TRP A 61 -19.79 8.26 -1.00
N ASN A 62 -21.06 8.63 -1.24
CA ASN A 62 -21.56 10.01 -1.09
C ASN A 62 -21.22 10.72 0.25
N TYR A 63 -20.96 9.98 1.33
CA TYR A 63 -20.61 10.54 2.66
C TYR A 63 -19.12 10.46 3.00
N GLN A 64 -18.28 10.00 2.09
CA GLN A 64 -16.81 10.06 2.19
C GLN A 64 -16.19 10.99 1.14
N MET A 65 -17.01 11.57 0.26
CA MET A 65 -16.50 12.56 -0.69
C MET A 65 -16.11 13.86 0.04
N PRO A 66 -14.91 14.41 -0.23
CA PRO A 66 -14.53 15.72 0.26
C PRO A 66 -15.55 16.81 -0.10
N GLY A 67 -16.08 17.49 0.93
CA GLY A 67 -17.06 18.56 0.76
C GLY A 67 -18.30 18.41 1.64
N PHE A 68 -19.17 19.41 1.53
CA PHE A 68 -20.49 19.35 2.13
C PHE A 68 -21.40 18.39 1.37
N SER A 69 -22.23 17.66 2.11
CA SER A 69 -23.34 16.93 1.53
C SER A 69 -24.33 17.91 0.87
N LYS A 70 -25.21 17.38 0.01
CA LYS A 70 -26.25 18.19 -0.62
C LYS A 70 -27.15 18.89 0.41
N THR A 71 -27.53 18.19 1.46
CA THR A 71 -28.40 18.71 2.52
C THR A 71 -27.68 19.74 3.39
N GLU A 72 -26.39 19.58 3.65
CA GLU A 72 -25.56 20.61 4.31
C GLU A 72 -25.42 21.86 3.43
N THR A 73 -25.20 21.69 2.13
CA THR A 73 -25.15 22.79 1.16
C THR A 73 -26.44 23.60 1.17
N GLU A 74 -27.60 22.93 1.24
CA GLU A 74 -28.90 23.58 1.33
C GLU A 74 -29.12 24.31 2.68
N ARG A 75 -28.51 23.82 3.77
CA ARG A 75 -28.64 24.39 5.13
C ARG A 75 -27.61 25.48 5.45
N LEU A 76 -26.46 25.49 4.77
CA LEU A 76 -25.38 26.45 5.01
C LEU A 76 -25.83 27.94 4.96
N PRO A 77 -26.69 28.38 4.01
CA PRO A 77 -27.17 29.77 4.00
C PRO A 77 -27.94 30.16 5.25
N GLU A 78 -28.69 29.22 5.85
CA GLU A 78 -29.43 29.46 7.09
C GLU A 78 -28.47 29.57 8.29
N ALA A 79 -27.43 28.73 8.36
CA ALA A 79 -26.39 28.85 9.37
C ALA A 79 -25.66 30.21 9.26
N GLN A 80 -25.33 30.64 8.03
CA GLN A 80 -24.75 31.97 7.79
C GLN A 80 -25.67 33.10 8.22
N ARG A 81 -26.98 33.01 7.92
CA ARG A 81 -27.97 33.99 8.36
C ARG A 81 -28.05 34.07 9.89
N ARG A 82 -28.10 32.93 10.58
CA ARG A 82 -28.09 32.87 12.06
C ARG A 82 -26.85 33.55 12.62
N TRP A 83 -25.67 33.28 12.04
CA TRP A 83 -24.42 33.90 12.45
C TRP A 83 -24.40 35.41 12.21
N ASP A 84 -24.88 35.87 11.05
CA ASP A 84 -25.03 37.29 10.70
C ASP A 84 -25.98 38.03 11.68
N GLU A 85 -26.98 37.32 12.23
CA GLU A 85 -27.92 37.81 13.26
C GLU A 85 -27.36 37.77 14.69
N GLY A 86 -26.14 37.27 14.87
CA GLY A 86 -25.42 37.25 16.15
C GLY A 86 -25.45 35.91 16.89
N ALA A 87 -25.98 34.83 16.30
CA ALA A 87 -25.83 33.50 16.88
C ALA A 87 -24.35 33.08 16.85
N ARG A 88 -23.87 32.46 17.94
CA ARG A 88 -22.50 31.95 18.06
C ARG A 88 -22.56 30.55 18.66
N PRO A 89 -21.70 29.64 18.21
CA PRO A 89 -21.66 28.29 18.75
C PRO A 89 -21.08 28.27 20.17
N GLU A 90 -21.27 27.16 20.88
CA GLU A 90 -20.74 26.99 22.24
C GLU A 90 -19.22 26.82 22.27
N SER A 91 -18.63 26.29 21.20
CA SER A 91 -17.19 26.07 21.04
C SER A 91 -16.70 26.40 19.63
N SER A 92 -15.45 26.79 19.53
CA SER A 92 -14.75 26.98 18.25
C SER A 92 -14.15 25.66 17.77
N ILE A 93 -14.15 25.47 16.46
CA ILE A 93 -13.47 24.35 15.79
C ILE A 93 -12.17 24.79 15.11
N LEU A 94 -11.76 26.05 15.26
CA LEU A 94 -10.57 26.59 14.63
C LEU A 94 -9.30 26.03 15.30
N ASN A 95 -8.42 25.44 14.49
CA ASN A 95 -7.13 24.85 14.88
C ASN A 95 -7.22 23.82 16.02
N LEU A 96 -8.29 23.03 16.06
CA LEU A 96 -8.31 21.84 16.92
C LEU A 96 -7.43 20.76 16.31
N THR A 97 -6.58 20.14 17.13
CA THR A 97 -5.57 19.16 16.70
C THR A 97 -5.61 17.83 17.45
N GLU A 98 -6.40 17.73 18.52
CA GLU A 98 -6.46 16.55 19.39
C GLU A 98 -7.87 15.93 19.37
N HIS A 99 -7.95 14.62 19.06
CA HIS A 99 -9.19 13.83 19.01
C HIS A 99 -10.33 14.56 18.31
N VAL A 100 -10.05 15.02 17.10
CA VAL A 100 -10.92 15.90 16.33
C VAL A 100 -12.04 15.11 15.69
N LYS A 101 -13.28 15.54 15.94
CA LYS A 101 -14.46 15.20 15.13
C LYS A 101 -14.66 16.17 13.95
N LEU A 102 -14.42 17.45 14.18
CA LEU A 102 -14.64 18.54 13.23
C LEU A 102 -13.64 19.66 13.54
N SER A 103 -12.85 20.06 12.56
CA SER A 103 -11.85 21.14 12.72
C SER A 103 -11.64 21.91 11.43
N LEU A 104 -11.45 23.22 11.56
CA LEU A 104 -10.92 24.07 10.51
C LEU A 104 -9.47 24.42 10.86
N VAL A 105 -8.52 23.88 10.12
CA VAL A 105 -7.09 24.05 10.35
C VAL A 105 -6.59 25.19 9.48
N GLU A 106 -5.95 26.20 10.05
CA GLU A 106 -5.29 27.27 9.30
C GLU A 106 -3.99 26.76 8.68
N LEU A 107 -3.76 27.13 7.42
CA LEU A 107 -2.60 26.73 6.65
C LEU A 107 -1.75 27.97 6.29
N PRO A 108 -0.43 27.92 6.49
CA PRO A 108 0.50 28.87 5.88
C PRO A 108 0.43 28.78 4.34
N LYS A 109 -0.14 29.80 3.68
CA LYS A 109 -0.38 29.81 2.23
C LYS A 109 0.85 29.48 1.39
N GLU A 110 2.01 29.95 1.85
CA GLU A 110 3.29 29.76 1.20
C GLU A 110 3.75 28.29 1.21
N GLN A 111 3.19 27.48 2.12
CA GLN A 111 3.50 26.06 2.26
C GLN A 111 2.42 25.15 1.65
N TYR A 112 1.29 25.66 1.16
CA TYR A 112 0.18 24.82 0.68
C TYR A 112 -0.45 25.34 -0.62
N GLU A 113 0.38 25.67 -1.61
CA GLU A 113 -0.07 26.08 -2.95
C GLU A 113 -1.07 27.26 -2.96
N GLY A 114 -1.05 28.10 -1.93
CA GLY A 114 -1.95 29.25 -1.77
C GLY A 114 -3.20 28.96 -0.94
N GLU A 115 -3.47 27.71 -0.56
CA GLU A 115 -4.53 27.36 0.39
C GLU A 115 -4.22 27.92 1.77
N SER A 116 -5.25 28.45 2.44
CA SER A 116 -5.10 29.06 3.78
C SER A 116 -5.77 28.27 4.88
N TRP A 117 -6.44 27.20 4.52
CA TRP A 117 -7.23 26.42 5.45
C TRP A 117 -7.46 25.01 4.91
N PHE A 118 -7.73 24.09 5.82
CA PHE A 118 -8.19 22.75 5.53
C PHE A 118 -9.33 22.38 6.47
N LEU A 119 -10.42 21.85 5.93
CA LEU A 119 -11.60 21.46 6.71
C LEU A 119 -11.65 19.94 6.90
N LEU A 120 -11.61 19.51 8.15
CA LEU A 120 -11.78 18.10 8.54
C LEU A 120 -13.26 17.87 8.87
N LEU A 121 -13.96 17.09 8.04
CA LEU A 121 -15.37 16.75 8.23
C LEU A 121 -15.54 15.30 8.72
N PRO A 122 -16.46 15.03 9.67
CA PRO A 122 -16.79 13.66 10.05
C PRO A 122 -17.51 12.93 8.91
N TYR A 123 -17.55 11.60 8.97
CA TYR A 123 -18.37 10.79 8.06
C TYR A 123 -19.87 11.15 8.18
N SER A 124 -20.31 11.47 9.40
CA SER A 124 -21.70 11.83 9.69
C SER A 124 -22.11 13.16 9.05
N GLU A 125 -23.42 13.32 8.81
CA GLU A 125 -23.97 14.60 8.36
C GLU A 125 -23.93 15.63 9.49
N LEU A 126 -23.43 16.83 9.22
CA LEU A 126 -23.31 17.91 10.19
C LEU A 126 -24.68 18.34 10.70
N THR A 127 -24.79 18.49 12.01
CA THR A 127 -25.93 19.13 12.66
C THR A 127 -25.97 20.62 12.34
N ASP A 128 -27.12 21.26 12.59
CA ASP A 128 -27.27 22.72 12.42
C ASP A 128 -26.33 23.53 13.33
N GLU A 129 -25.87 22.93 14.43
CA GLU A 129 -24.91 23.55 15.34
C GLU A 129 -23.47 23.39 14.84
N GLU A 130 -23.11 22.22 14.31
CA GLU A 130 -21.81 22.00 13.68
C GLU A 130 -21.64 22.84 12.40
N LEU A 131 -22.70 23.01 11.61
CA LEU A 131 -22.70 23.96 10.48
C LEU A 131 -22.48 25.41 10.96
N LEU A 132 -23.06 25.79 12.10
CA LEU A 132 -22.82 27.10 12.71
C LEU A 132 -21.37 27.24 13.20
N GLN A 133 -20.76 26.17 13.74
CA GLN A 133 -19.35 26.13 14.09
C GLN A 133 -18.43 26.35 12.90
N VAL A 134 -18.74 25.72 11.76
CA VAL A 134 -17.98 25.94 10.51
C VAL A 134 -18.07 27.39 10.06
N VAL A 135 -19.29 27.95 10.00
CA VAL A 135 -19.48 29.37 9.66
C VAL A 135 -18.73 30.29 10.61
N ASP A 136 -18.77 30.01 11.92
CA ASP A 136 -18.10 30.82 12.92
C ASP A 136 -16.58 30.75 12.79
N ALA A 137 -15.99 29.58 12.56
CA ALA A 137 -14.56 29.40 12.36
C ALA A 137 -14.06 30.15 11.11
N PHE A 138 -14.75 30.04 9.98
CA PHE A 138 -14.45 30.85 8.80
C PHE A 138 -14.60 32.35 9.08
N GLY A 139 -15.64 32.73 9.85
CA GLY A 139 -15.86 34.10 10.28
C GLY A 139 -14.73 34.66 11.16
N GLN A 140 -14.15 33.84 12.04
CA GLN A 140 -12.97 34.19 12.84
C GLN A 140 -11.74 34.46 11.97
N MET A 141 -11.59 33.74 10.85
CA MET A 141 -10.57 34.00 9.82
C MET A 141 -10.90 35.20 8.90
N GLY A 142 -12.07 35.83 9.07
CA GLY A 142 -12.54 36.92 8.22
C GLY A 142 -13.02 36.46 6.83
N ILE A 143 -13.34 35.18 6.67
CA ILE A 143 -13.81 34.57 5.44
C ILE A 143 -15.32 34.32 5.55
N ARG A 144 -16.07 34.71 4.52
CA ARG A 144 -17.48 34.29 4.40
C ARG A 144 -17.51 33.01 3.56
N ILE A 145 -17.91 31.91 4.19
CA ILE A 145 -17.91 30.59 3.55
C ILE A 145 -19.06 30.44 2.56
N ASP A 146 -18.79 29.73 1.46
CA ASP A 146 -19.78 29.22 0.52
C ASP A 146 -19.48 27.74 0.24
N ALA A 147 -20.50 26.94 -0.06
CA ALA A 147 -20.35 25.50 -0.20
C ALA A 147 -19.32 25.08 -1.26
N PRO A 148 -19.25 25.72 -2.45
CA PRO A 148 -18.24 25.36 -3.47
C PRO A 148 -16.79 25.68 -3.08
N MET A 149 -16.56 26.46 -2.02
CA MET A 149 -15.20 26.72 -1.53
C MET A 149 -14.59 25.46 -0.91
N VAL A 150 -15.42 24.59 -0.32
CA VAL A 150 -15.01 23.33 0.29
C VAL A 150 -15.02 22.24 -0.76
N ASN A 151 -13.84 21.74 -1.10
CA ASN A 151 -13.65 20.80 -2.19
C ASN A 151 -12.49 19.84 -1.88
N TRP A 152 -12.19 18.94 -2.81
CA TRP A 152 -11.18 17.90 -2.65
C TRP A 152 -9.74 18.39 -2.41
N HIS A 153 -9.43 19.67 -2.67
CA HIS A 153 -8.12 20.24 -2.35
C HIS A 153 -7.96 20.65 -0.88
N ASN A 154 -9.04 21.08 -0.23
CA ASN A 154 -9.00 21.77 1.07
C ASN A 154 -9.98 21.18 2.09
N CYS A 155 -10.41 19.94 1.85
CA CYS A 155 -11.34 19.23 2.70
C CYS A 155 -11.05 17.74 2.66
N MET A 156 -11.33 17.07 3.78
CA MET A 156 -11.55 15.62 3.80
C MET A 156 -12.86 15.31 4.52
N ARG A 157 -13.41 14.11 4.29
CA ARG A 157 -14.62 13.66 4.98
C ARG A 157 -14.53 12.18 5.37
N GLY A 158 -14.58 11.88 6.67
CA GLY A 158 -14.78 10.52 7.17
C GLY A 158 -13.63 9.53 6.97
N GLY A 159 -12.44 9.95 6.53
CA GLY A 159 -11.18 9.18 6.60
C GLY A 159 -11.06 8.01 5.62
N GLY A 160 -11.17 8.25 4.30
CA GLY A 160 -11.18 7.18 3.29
C GLY A 160 -9.82 6.83 2.67
N CYS A 161 -9.10 7.83 2.17
CA CYS A 161 -7.80 7.65 1.50
C CYS A 161 -6.76 8.73 1.87
N GLU A 162 -7.12 9.66 2.75
CA GLU A 162 -6.36 10.86 3.08
C GLU A 162 -5.60 10.71 4.41
N ALA A 163 -4.51 9.94 4.40
CA ALA A 163 -3.60 9.88 5.55
C ALA A 163 -2.61 11.08 5.58
N GLY A 164 -2.34 11.69 4.41
CA GLY A 164 -1.49 12.87 4.25
C GLY A 164 -1.95 13.75 3.07
N LEU A 165 -1.63 15.05 3.12
CA LEU A 165 -2.07 16.03 2.12
C LEU A 165 -1.29 15.96 0.80
N ARG A 166 -0.08 15.40 0.84
CA ARG A 166 0.67 14.98 -0.35
C ARG A 166 1.49 13.73 -0.07
N SER A 167 1.82 13.00 -1.14
CA SER A 167 2.84 11.95 -1.04
C SER A 167 4.25 12.54 -0.98
N LEU A 168 5.18 11.80 -0.37
CA LEU A 168 6.60 12.09 -0.47
C LEU A 168 7.06 11.93 -1.93
N THR A 169 8.04 12.74 -2.35
CA THR A 169 8.70 12.51 -3.64
C THR A 169 9.62 11.30 -3.58
N GLU A 170 10.03 10.73 -4.71
CA GLU A 170 11.00 9.61 -4.75
C GLU A 170 12.29 9.97 -3.98
N GLU A 171 12.74 11.22 -4.08
CA GLU A 171 13.91 11.73 -3.37
C GLU A 171 13.69 11.84 -1.85
N GLU A 172 12.49 12.24 -1.42
CA GLU A 172 12.11 12.29 -0.01
C GLU A 172 11.90 10.90 0.57
N GLU A 173 11.33 9.95 -0.19
CA GLU A 173 11.19 8.54 0.21
C GLU A 173 12.56 7.88 0.43
N ASP A 174 13.52 8.10 -0.48
CA ASP A 174 14.90 7.62 -0.34
C ASP A 174 15.59 8.19 0.92
N ARG A 175 15.37 9.47 1.20
CA ARG A 175 15.88 10.15 2.40
C ARG A 175 15.19 9.64 3.66
N PHE A 176 13.86 9.48 3.63
CA PHE A 176 13.07 8.97 4.74
C PHE A 176 13.50 7.54 5.11
N SER A 177 13.72 6.69 4.11
CA SER A 177 14.29 5.35 4.29
C SER A 177 15.68 5.38 4.93
N SER A 178 16.57 6.24 4.43
CA SER A 178 17.93 6.42 4.98
C SER A 178 17.91 6.93 6.43
N ILE A 179 17.02 7.88 6.73
CA ILE A 179 16.80 8.41 8.08
C ILE A 179 16.26 7.32 9.00
N GLY A 180 15.34 6.49 8.53
CA GLY A 180 14.85 5.32 9.24
C GLY A 180 15.97 4.36 9.64
N GLU A 181 16.93 4.09 8.74
CA GLU A 181 18.10 3.28 9.08
C GLU A 181 18.98 3.94 10.16
N LEU A 182 19.19 5.25 10.09
CA LEU A 182 19.94 5.99 11.10
C LEU A 182 19.22 6.02 12.45
N TYR A 183 17.89 6.18 12.43
CA TYR A 183 17.04 6.16 13.61
C TYR A 183 17.11 4.80 14.32
N THR A 184 16.86 3.72 13.57
CA THR A 184 16.79 2.36 14.10
C THR A 184 18.17 1.80 14.49
N ARG A 185 19.21 2.01 13.67
CA ARG A 185 20.53 1.38 13.88
C ARG A 185 21.54 2.24 14.62
N SER A 186 21.53 3.55 14.33
CA SER A 186 22.52 4.49 14.87
C SER A 186 22.02 5.24 16.10
N GLY A 187 20.72 5.14 16.42
CA GLY A 187 20.11 5.86 17.53
C GLY A 187 19.94 7.35 17.24
N LEU A 188 19.88 7.75 15.96
CA LEU A 188 19.52 9.12 15.59
C LEU A 188 18.12 9.41 16.15
N ARG A 189 17.95 10.54 16.82
CA ARG A 189 16.67 10.96 17.38
C ARG A 189 16.46 12.44 17.03
N PRO A 190 15.21 12.88 16.85
CA PRO A 190 14.90 14.30 16.73
C PRO A 190 15.53 15.10 17.87
N GLU A 191 16.02 16.30 17.57
CA GLU A 191 16.53 17.19 18.63
C GLU A 191 15.37 17.67 19.53
N THR A 192 14.18 17.76 18.97
CA THR A 192 12.93 18.15 19.63
C THR A 192 11.82 17.17 19.29
N PRO A 193 10.91 16.85 20.22
CA PRO A 193 9.74 16.04 19.92
C PRO A 193 8.91 16.70 18.80
N PHE A 194 8.21 15.88 18.02
CA PHE A 194 7.33 16.38 16.96
C PHE A 194 6.14 17.12 17.59
N THR A 195 6.29 18.45 17.70
CA THR A 195 5.26 19.37 18.21
C THR A 195 4.83 20.36 17.14
N ALA A 196 5.15 20.08 15.87
CA ALA A 196 4.88 21.00 14.78
C ALA A 196 3.35 21.15 14.63
N LEU A 197 2.87 22.36 14.92
CA LEU A 197 1.50 22.75 14.62
C LEU A 197 1.47 23.04 13.13
N VAL A 198 0.46 22.51 12.43
CA VAL A 198 0.21 22.75 11.01
C VAL A 198 0.31 24.25 10.65
N THR A 199 -0.07 25.10 11.60
CA THR A 199 -0.09 26.57 11.50
C THR A 199 1.29 27.25 11.49
N ASP A 200 2.36 26.57 11.89
CA ASP A 200 3.67 27.21 12.12
C ASP A 200 4.56 27.19 10.87
N ASP A 201 4.98 26.01 10.44
CA ASP A 201 5.91 25.82 9.32
C ASP A 201 5.37 24.92 8.20
N GLY A 202 4.09 24.56 8.31
CA GLY A 202 3.37 23.72 7.36
C GLY A 202 3.70 22.24 7.47
N LEU A 203 4.35 21.80 8.55
CA LEU A 203 4.40 20.39 8.90
C LEU A 203 3.62 20.16 10.19
N GLY A 204 2.81 19.13 10.25
CA GLY A 204 2.12 18.79 11.48
C GLY A 204 1.16 17.63 11.30
N TYR A 205 0.38 17.38 12.35
CA TYR A 205 -0.66 16.38 12.32
C TYR A 205 -1.84 16.79 13.18
N VAL A 206 -2.98 16.19 12.87
CA VAL A 206 -4.20 16.28 13.68
C VAL A 206 -4.61 14.86 14.03
N THR A 207 -4.78 14.57 15.32
CA THR A 207 -5.39 13.31 15.75
C THR A 207 -6.90 13.41 15.66
N LEU A 208 -7.52 12.31 15.24
CA LEU A 208 -8.93 12.23 14.89
C LEU A 208 -9.70 11.42 15.92
N ASP A 209 -11.02 11.59 15.91
CA ASP A 209 -11.95 10.64 16.51
C ASP A 209 -12.17 9.47 15.54
N GLU A 210 -11.55 8.32 15.81
CA GLU A 210 -11.59 7.13 14.94
C GLU A 210 -13.02 6.70 14.57
N GLU A 211 -14.00 6.90 15.46
CA GLU A 211 -15.40 6.54 15.20
C GLU A 211 -16.02 7.40 14.08
N GLU A 212 -15.60 8.67 13.99
CA GLU A 212 -16.10 9.64 13.01
C GLU A 212 -15.30 9.59 11.69
N TYR A 213 -14.14 8.94 11.70
CA TYR A 213 -13.19 8.87 10.58
C TYR A 213 -12.87 7.45 10.10
N SER A 214 -13.83 6.53 10.21
CA SER A 214 -13.72 5.17 9.66
C SER A 214 -12.49 4.39 10.15
N GLY A 215 -12.04 4.64 11.38
CA GLY A 215 -10.84 4.03 11.97
C GLY A 215 -9.53 4.74 11.65
N LEU A 216 -9.55 5.86 10.91
CA LEU A 216 -8.38 6.72 10.77
C LEU A 216 -8.20 7.53 12.06
N ASP A 217 -7.04 7.40 12.68
CA ASP A 217 -6.68 8.01 13.97
C ASP A 217 -5.90 9.33 13.84
N MET A 218 -5.35 9.62 12.65
CA MET A 218 -4.63 10.86 12.38
C MET A 218 -4.59 11.27 10.91
N VAL A 219 -4.35 12.56 10.68
CA VAL A 219 -4.00 13.14 9.37
C VAL A 219 -2.70 13.90 9.49
N THR A 220 -1.77 13.67 8.57
CA THR A 220 -0.56 14.47 8.47
C THR A 220 -0.68 15.56 7.42
N PHE A 221 -0.02 16.67 7.70
CA PHE A 221 -0.02 17.86 6.88
C PHE A 221 1.39 18.13 6.43
N GLU A 222 1.70 17.85 5.16
CA GLU A 222 3.03 18.06 4.59
C GLU A 222 3.09 19.32 3.72
N PRO A 223 4.16 20.11 3.81
CA PRO A 223 4.24 21.34 3.05
C PRO A 223 4.58 21.06 1.58
N ALA A 224 4.10 21.91 0.67
CA ALA A 224 4.36 21.93 -0.77
C ALA A 224 5.80 22.33 -1.16
N ARG A 225 6.70 22.36 -0.18
CA ARG A 225 8.15 22.44 -0.39
C ARG A 225 8.77 21.08 -0.09
N ARG A 226 10.05 20.96 -0.44
CA ARG A 226 10.90 19.86 0.01
C ARG A 226 10.96 19.80 1.54
N ILE A 227 10.65 18.64 2.10
CA ILE A 227 10.76 18.33 3.52
C ILE A 227 12.24 18.16 3.87
N THR A 228 12.65 18.73 4.99
CA THR A 228 14.01 18.70 5.52
C THR A 228 14.31 17.36 6.21
N ASP A 229 15.59 17.04 6.42
CA ASP A 229 15.96 15.78 7.09
C ASP A 229 15.46 15.73 8.54
N GLU A 230 15.44 16.86 9.24
CA GLU A 230 14.92 16.93 10.61
C GLU A 230 13.41 16.69 10.66
N GLU A 231 12.67 17.25 9.72
CA GLU A 231 11.23 17.02 9.58
C GLU A 231 10.91 15.56 9.23
N LEU A 232 11.65 14.96 8.27
CA LEU A 232 11.53 13.53 7.97
C LEU A 232 11.86 12.66 9.19
N LEU A 233 12.87 13.03 9.98
CA LEU A 233 13.24 12.34 11.22
C LEU A 233 12.14 12.43 12.27
N GLN A 234 11.48 13.59 12.40
CA GLN A 234 10.36 13.77 13.30
C GLN A 234 9.11 13.00 12.85
N MET A 235 8.80 13.00 11.55
CA MET A 235 7.75 12.17 10.97
C MET A 235 8.02 10.69 11.21
N TYR A 236 9.27 10.25 11.02
CA TYR A 236 9.65 8.86 11.28
C TYR A 236 9.47 8.50 12.76
N ALA A 237 9.87 9.39 13.66
CA ALA A 237 9.65 9.20 15.09
C ALA A 237 8.16 9.12 15.42
N LEU A 238 7.30 9.95 14.81
CA LEU A 238 5.85 9.91 15.02
C LEU A 238 5.22 8.58 14.60
N TYR A 239 5.57 8.08 13.40
CA TYR A 239 4.98 6.85 12.86
C TYR A 239 5.53 5.57 13.50
N PHE A 240 6.76 5.62 14.02
CA PHE A 240 7.49 4.44 14.46
C PHE A 240 8.09 4.61 15.86
N ASP A 241 7.46 5.38 16.77
CA ASP A 241 7.84 5.46 18.20
C ASP A 241 7.53 4.16 18.98
N GLU A 242 7.62 3.03 18.29
CA GLU A 242 7.74 1.72 18.89
C GLU A 242 9.08 1.60 19.63
N PRO A 243 9.25 0.61 20.54
CA PRO A 243 10.50 0.42 21.25
C PRO A 243 11.63 0.04 20.29
N ALA A 244 12.22 1.05 19.64
CA ALA A 244 13.34 0.89 18.76
C ALA A 244 14.45 0.16 19.52
N ALA A 245 14.91 -0.95 18.94
CA ALA A 245 15.97 -1.74 19.55
C ALA A 245 17.17 -0.83 19.87
N ALA A 246 17.77 -1.00 21.04
CA ALA A 246 18.90 -0.18 21.45
C ALA A 246 20.01 -0.17 20.37
N PRO A 247 20.77 0.94 20.20
CA PRO A 247 21.78 1.04 19.16
C PRO A 247 22.69 -0.19 19.11
N GLY A 248 22.84 -0.77 17.91
CA GLY A 248 23.60 -2.00 17.68
C GLY A 248 22.83 -3.31 17.83
N LYS A 249 21.65 -3.34 18.47
CA LYS A 249 20.83 -4.56 18.58
C LYS A 249 20.28 -5.03 17.24
N MET A 250 19.88 -4.11 16.37
CA MET A 250 19.45 -4.42 15.01
C MET A 250 20.52 -5.20 14.22
N ALA A 251 21.80 -4.82 14.37
CA ALA A 251 22.90 -5.53 13.71
C ALA A 251 23.13 -6.93 14.29
N GLU A 252 22.93 -7.12 15.60
CA GLU A 252 22.97 -8.43 16.25
C GLU A 252 21.84 -9.33 15.73
N TYR A 253 20.62 -8.79 15.64
CA TYR A 253 19.44 -9.49 15.11
C TYR A 253 19.61 -9.86 13.63
N GLU A 254 20.07 -8.93 12.79
CA GLU A 254 20.36 -9.22 11.37
C GLU A 254 21.39 -10.34 11.24
N THR A 255 22.46 -10.29 12.05
CA THR A 255 23.51 -11.33 12.03
C THR A 255 22.94 -12.70 12.39
N GLN A 256 22.09 -12.76 13.40
CA GLN A 256 21.45 -14.00 13.84
C GLN A 256 20.44 -14.50 12.79
N LEU A 257 19.58 -13.63 12.26
CA LEU A 257 18.65 -13.97 11.19
C LEU A 257 19.39 -14.50 9.95
N ARG A 258 20.45 -13.82 9.49
CA ARG A 258 21.24 -14.26 8.34
C ARG A 258 21.81 -15.66 8.53
N LYS A 259 22.31 -15.95 9.74
CA LYS A 259 22.84 -17.27 10.08
C LYS A 259 21.73 -18.33 10.00
N GLU A 260 20.58 -18.09 10.61
CA GLU A 260 19.48 -19.04 10.60
C GLU A 260 18.89 -19.22 9.18
N MET A 261 18.70 -18.15 8.41
CA MET A 261 18.23 -18.23 7.02
C MET A 261 19.22 -18.94 6.11
N SER A 262 20.53 -18.74 6.32
CA SER A 262 21.57 -19.47 5.59
C SER A 262 21.52 -20.96 5.89
N ASN A 263 21.29 -21.33 7.16
CA ASN A 263 21.17 -22.73 7.57
C ASN A 263 19.89 -23.40 7.06
N LEU A 264 18.79 -22.65 6.96
CA LEU A 264 17.46 -23.20 6.70
C LEU A 264 17.04 -23.15 5.22
N LEU A 265 17.29 -22.02 4.55
CA LEU A 265 16.87 -21.75 3.16
C LEU A 265 18.05 -21.53 2.21
N GLY A 266 19.28 -21.83 2.65
CA GLY A 266 20.47 -21.68 1.83
C GLY A 266 20.75 -20.24 1.39
N MET A 267 20.27 -19.24 2.13
CA MET A 267 20.52 -17.84 1.80
C MET A 267 22.03 -17.57 1.80
N PRO A 268 22.58 -16.99 0.71
CA PRO A 268 23.99 -16.63 0.69
C PRO A 268 24.23 -15.49 1.66
N LEU A 269 25.29 -15.58 2.46
CA LEU A 269 25.66 -14.51 3.41
C LEU A 269 25.93 -13.17 2.72
N SER A 270 26.24 -13.19 1.41
CA SER A 270 26.43 -12.00 0.58
C SER A 270 25.12 -11.32 0.14
N ALA A 271 23.94 -11.90 0.40
CA ALA A 271 22.66 -11.29 0.07
C ALA A 271 22.56 -9.89 0.69
N LYS A 272 22.13 -8.91 -0.10
CA LYS A 272 21.97 -7.53 0.37
C LYS A 272 20.62 -7.37 1.01
N ARG A 273 20.54 -6.63 2.12
CA ARG A 273 19.24 -6.20 2.62
C ARG A 273 18.57 -5.33 1.55
N THR A 274 17.32 -5.63 1.23
CA THR A 274 16.60 -4.95 0.15
C THR A 274 15.43 -4.12 0.63
N ALA A 275 14.81 -4.46 1.75
CA ALA A 275 13.69 -3.71 2.31
C ALA A 275 13.35 -4.15 3.74
N GLY A 276 12.56 -3.30 4.42
CA GLY A 276 11.68 -3.65 5.52
C GLY A 276 12.37 -4.24 6.74
N GLU A 277 13.25 -3.50 7.39
CA GLU A 277 13.71 -3.87 8.74
C GLU A 277 12.75 -3.31 9.77
N ASP A 278 12.21 -4.20 10.60
CA ASP A 278 11.27 -3.82 11.64
C ASP A 278 11.45 -4.68 12.89
N VAL A 279 11.03 -4.14 14.03
CA VAL A 279 10.93 -4.84 15.31
C VAL A 279 9.59 -4.49 15.96
N TRP A 280 8.68 -5.46 15.99
CA TRP A 280 7.29 -5.28 16.42
C TRP A 280 6.87 -6.42 17.35
N ARG A 281 5.72 -6.31 18.02
CA ARG A 281 5.16 -7.43 18.82
C ARG A 281 4.20 -8.27 18.00
N ALA A 282 4.44 -9.58 17.97
CA ALA A 282 3.68 -10.55 17.17
C ALA A 282 2.14 -10.50 17.38
N ASN A 283 1.68 -10.04 18.53
CA ASN A 283 0.25 -9.92 18.87
C ASN A 283 -0.43 -8.66 18.34
N GLU A 284 0.30 -7.66 17.85
CA GLU A 284 -0.27 -6.39 17.33
C GLU A 284 -0.95 -6.56 15.98
N TRP A 285 -0.68 -7.66 15.26
CA TRP A 285 -1.29 -7.98 13.97
C TRP A 285 -2.35 -9.09 14.05
N ASP A 286 -2.81 -9.44 15.26
CA ASP A 286 -3.78 -10.50 15.58
C ASP A 286 -3.46 -11.90 15.02
N ALA A 287 -2.32 -12.07 14.34
CA ALA A 287 -1.94 -13.26 13.59
C ALA A 287 -1.31 -14.37 14.45
N TYR A 288 -0.83 -14.00 15.64
CA TYR A 288 -0.06 -14.87 16.51
C TYR A 288 -0.50 -14.62 17.96
N GLU A 289 -1.12 -15.60 18.61
CA GLU A 289 -1.48 -15.54 20.05
C GLU A 289 -0.24 -15.57 20.98
N THR A 290 0.83 -14.89 20.60
CA THR A 290 2.11 -14.89 21.31
C THR A 290 2.66 -13.49 21.47
N ASP A 291 2.91 -13.09 22.72
CA ASP A 291 3.66 -11.89 23.07
C ASP A 291 5.15 -12.12 22.79
N ARG A 292 5.54 -12.08 21.51
CA ARG A 292 6.92 -12.20 21.04
C ARG A 292 7.34 -10.91 20.39
N MET A 293 8.51 -10.40 20.76
CA MET A 293 9.18 -9.36 19.98
C MET A 293 9.84 -10.02 18.77
N ILE A 294 9.44 -9.59 17.57
CA ILE A 294 9.91 -10.16 16.32
C ILE A 294 10.81 -9.16 15.62
N TYR A 295 11.98 -9.60 15.17
CA TYR A 295 12.79 -8.87 14.19
C TYR A 295 12.58 -9.50 12.82
N ASN A 296 12.19 -8.72 11.82
CA ASN A 296 12.06 -9.17 10.45
C ASN A 296 12.80 -8.26 9.47
N THR A 297 13.27 -8.86 8.36
CA THR A 297 13.84 -8.11 7.25
C THR A 297 13.82 -8.92 5.95
N GLN A 298 14.02 -8.22 4.83
CA GLN A 298 14.17 -8.83 3.51
C GLN A 298 15.58 -8.67 2.93
N PHE A 299 16.01 -9.68 2.18
CA PHE A 299 17.27 -9.73 1.47
C PHE A 299 17.06 -10.10 0.01
N GLY A 300 17.93 -9.61 -0.87
CA GLY A 300 17.98 -9.93 -2.29
C GLY A 300 19.37 -10.35 -2.74
N GLU A 301 19.41 -11.12 -3.81
CA GLU A 301 20.65 -11.59 -4.40
C GLU A 301 21.47 -10.44 -5.02
N VAL A 302 22.81 -10.57 -4.95
CA VAL A 302 23.70 -9.55 -5.52
C VAL A 302 23.92 -9.83 -7.01
N GLY A 303 23.47 -8.90 -7.86
CA GLY A 303 23.71 -8.95 -9.31
C GLY A 303 22.55 -9.48 -10.15
N GLY A 304 21.39 -9.75 -9.55
CA GLY A 304 20.17 -10.13 -10.25
C GLY A 304 18.94 -10.13 -9.35
N LYS A 305 17.74 -9.99 -9.93
CA LYS A 305 16.44 -10.06 -9.23
C LYS A 305 15.91 -11.50 -9.11
N GLU A 306 16.79 -12.50 -9.06
CA GLU A 306 16.38 -13.89 -9.17
C GLU A 306 15.81 -14.40 -7.85
N ARG A 307 16.40 -14.05 -6.70
CA ARG A 307 15.89 -14.51 -5.41
C ARG A 307 15.73 -13.41 -4.40
N THR A 308 14.59 -13.44 -3.70
CA THR A 308 14.33 -12.65 -2.51
C THR A 308 14.09 -13.58 -1.34
N TRP A 309 14.62 -13.19 -0.18
CA TRP A 309 14.49 -13.89 1.08
C TRP A 309 13.83 -12.93 2.06
N SER A 310 12.76 -13.36 2.70
CA SER A 310 12.15 -12.64 3.82
C SER A 310 12.26 -13.50 5.05
N GLY A 311 12.60 -12.96 6.20
CA GLY A 311 12.70 -13.79 7.39
C GLY A 311 12.51 -13.00 8.67
N SER A 312 12.12 -13.74 9.70
CA SER A 312 11.76 -13.21 11.01
C SER A 312 12.36 -14.10 12.10
N ILE A 313 12.94 -13.48 13.13
CA ILE A 313 13.37 -14.16 14.35
C ILE A 313 12.63 -13.60 15.56
N ASP A 314 12.42 -14.47 16.54
CA ASP A 314 12.13 -14.05 17.91
C ASP A 314 13.42 -13.47 18.52
N VAL A 315 13.38 -12.20 18.94
CA VAL A 315 14.59 -11.50 19.42
C VAL A 315 15.12 -12.05 20.74
N ASP A 316 14.26 -12.68 21.56
CA ASP A 316 14.64 -13.23 22.86
C ASP A 316 15.35 -14.58 22.70
N THR A 317 14.86 -15.40 21.77
CA THR A 317 15.41 -16.75 21.54
C THR A 317 16.43 -16.81 20.40
N GLY A 318 16.43 -15.82 19.51
CA GLY A 318 17.23 -15.77 18.29
C GLY A 318 16.86 -16.83 17.26
N LYS A 319 15.70 -17.50 17.40
CA LYS A 319 15.24 -18.56 16.50
C LYS A 319 14.34 -17.99 15.42
N LEU A 320 14.39 -18.60 14.24
CA LEU A 320 13.45 -18.30 13.16
C LEU A 320 12.01 -18.58 13.59
N THR A 321 11.13 -17.61 13.39
CA THR A 321 9.68 -17.75 13.51
C THR A 321 9.05 -17.96 12.14
N SER A 322 9.54 -17.25 11.13
CA SER A 322 9.17 -17.46 9.73
C SER A 322 10.33 -17.17 8.78
N ALA A 323 10.35 -17.84 7.64
CA ALA A 323 11.30 -17.55 6.56
C ALA A 323 10.69 -17.90 5.22
N ARG A 324 10.80 -17.02 4.23
CA ARG A 324 10.31 -17.22 2.87
C ARG A 324 11.45 -16.99 1.88
N VAL A 325 11.50 -17.81 0.83
CA VAL A 325 12.29 -17.54 -0.37
C VAL A 325 11.40 -17.58 -1.60
N THR A 326 11.50 -16.53 -2.42
CA THR A 326 10.83 -16.44 -3.73
C THR A 326 11.91 -16.55 -4.80
N ILE A 327 11.73 -17.46 -5.76
CA ILE A 327 12.82 -17.96 -6.62
C ILE A 327 12.89 -17.28 -8.00
N ASP A 328 11.89 -16.47 -8.41
CA ASP A 328 11.98 -15.46 -9.49
C ASP A 328 10.66 -14.66 -9.61
N ASP A 329 10.70 -13.31 -9.63
CA ASP A 329 9.51 -12.45 -9.84
C ASP A 329 9.23 -12.18 -11.34
N ARG A 330 10.18 -12.42 -12.24
CA ARG A 330 10.02 -12.12 -13.67
C ARG A 330 8.96 -12.98 -14.35
N TYR A 331 8.69 -14.17 -13.82
CA TYR A 331 7.67 -15.07 -14.37
C TYR A 331 6.24 -14.55 -14.18
N TYR A 332 6.01 -13.65 -13.21
CA TYR A 332 4.71 -13.06 -12.95
C TYR A 332 4.39 -11.84 -13.84
N LYS A 333 5.41 -11.23 -14.47
CA LYS A 333 5.24 -9.95 -15.20
C LYS A 333 4.95 -10.10 -16.69
N ASP A 334 5.28 -11.25 -17.29
CA ASP A 334 5.09 -11.51 -18.74
C ASP A 334 3.97 -12.53 -19.05
N SER A 335 3.15 -12.93 -18.07
CA SER A 335 2.15 -13.98 -18.26
C SER A 335 0.77 -13.46 -18.70
N ASP A 336 0.66 -13.05 -19.98
CA ASP A 336 -0.59 -13.24 -20.76
C ASP A 336 -0.86 -14.73 -21.07
N MET A 337 -0.02 -15.61 -20.53
CA MET A 337 -0.13 -17.06 -20.62
C MET A 337 -1.11 -17.57 -19.56
N TYR A 338 -2.38 -17.73 -19.93
CA TYR A 338 -3.28 -18.63 -19.21
C TYR A 338 -2.68 -20.04 -19.26
N PRO A 339 -2.30 -20.65 -18.12
CA PRO A 339 -1.89 -22.05 -18.14
C PRO A 339 -3.06 -22.91 -18.65
N ASP A 340 -2.76 -23.85 -19.54
CA ASP A 340 -3.69 -24.89 -19.96
C ASP A 340 -3.86 -25.86 -18.77
N VAL A 341 -4.79 -25.53 -17.85
CA VAL A 341 -4.92 -26.22 -16.54
C VAL A 341 -5.62 -27.57 -16.70
N HIS A 342 -4.88 -28.54 -17.21
CA HIS A 342 -5.24 -29.97 -17.13
C HIS A 342 -4.43 -30.72 -16.07
N MET A 343 -3.70 -30.00 -15.20
CA MET A 343 -2.89 -30.59 -14.14
C MET A 343 -3.77 -30.94 -12.95
N ASP A 344 -3.60 -32.17 -12.44
CA ASP A 344 -4.23 -32.57 -11.18
C ASP A 344 -3.45 -31.93 -10.03
N PRO A 345 -4.05 -31.00 -9.25
CA PRO A 345 -3.39 -30.40 -8.11
C PRO A 345 -3.04 -31.44 -7.05
N TRP A 346 -3.66 -32.62 -7.05
CA TRP A 346 -3.45 -33.69 -6.07
C TRP A 346 -2.48 -34.79 -6.54
N ASP A 347 -1.77 -34.58 -7.65
CA ASP A 347 -0.77 -35.53 -8.13
C ASP A 347 0.33 -35.76 -7.08
N ALA A 348 0.62 -37.02 -6.77
CA ALA A 348 1.61 -37.42 -5.76
C ALA A 348 3.03 -36.92 -6.10
N ARG A 349 3.31 -36.63 -7.38
CA ARG A 349 4.60 -36.06 -7.81
C ARG A 349 4.92 -34.73 -7.14
N TRP A 350 3.89 -33.95 -6.77
CA TRP A 350 4.08 -32.67 -6.07
C TRP A 350 4.60 -32.89 -4.65
N GLU A 351 4.15 -33.95 -3.97
CA GLU A 351 4.64 -34.31 -2.64
C GLU A 351 6.11 -34.77 -2.67
N GLU A 352 6.50 -35.54 -3.69
CA GLU A 352 7.88 -35.95 -3.90
C GLU A 352 8.78 -34.73 -4.17
N MET A 353 8.37 -33.84 -5.07
CA MET A 353 9.11 -32.62 -5.38
C MET A 353 9.26 -31.69 -4.18
N ALA A 354 8.21 -31.50 -3.37
CA ALA A 354 8.28 -30.70 -2.15
C ALA A 354 9.22 -31.31 -1.12
N ARG A 355 9.18 -32.64 -0.95
CA ARG A 355 10.10 -33.38 -0.06
C ARG A 355 11.55 -33.17 -0.47
N GLU A 356 11.86 -33.41 -1.75
CA GLU A 356 13.22 -33.25 -2.28
C GLU A 356 13.70 -31.80 -2.14
N THR A 357 12.82 -30.84 -2.40
CA THR A 357 13.11 -29.41 -2.27
C THR A 357 13.50 -29.06 -0.84
N VAL A 358 12.67 -29.39 0.15
CA VAL A 358 12.97 -29.13 1.58
C VAL A 358 14.25 -29.84 2.01
N ALA A 359 14.43 -31.09 1.60
CA ALA A 359 15.64 -31.86 1.92
C ALA A 359 16.91 -31.25 1.31
N SER A 360 16.82 -30.65 0.12
CA SER A 360 17.96 -30.00 -0.54
C SER A 360 18.37 -28.68 0.12
N LEU A 361 17.42 -27.97 0.75
CA LEU A 361 17.67 -26.69 1.42
C LEU A 361 18.30 -26.88 2.80
N ARG A 362 17.87 -27.92 3.52
CA ARG A 362 18.31 -28.15 4.89
C ARG A 362 19.67 -28.84 4.94
N ILE A 363 20.49 -28.42 5.90
CA ILE A 363 21.80 -29.04 6.15
C ILE A 363 21.71 -30.50 6.62
N ASP A 364 20.60 -30.87 7.28
CA ASP A 364 20.33 -32.23 7.78
C ASP A 364 19.53 -33.10 6.79
N GLY A 365 19.25 -32.60 5.59
CA GLY A 365 18.59 -33.35 4.52
C GLY A 365 17.13 -33.69 4.82
N GLU A 366 16.69 -34.90 4.47
CA GLU A 366 15.33 -35.41 4.74
C GLU A 366 15.06 -35.72 6.21
N LYS A 367 16.09 -35.64 7.07
CA LYS A 367 15.96 -36.04 8.47
C LYS A 367 14.96 -35.13 9.18
N GLY A 368 14.01 -35.76 9.87
CA GLY A 368 13.00 -35.04 10.64
C GLY A 368 11.72 -34.71 9.88
N ILE A 369 11.57 -35.06 8.59
CA ILE A 369 10.28 -34.93 7.90
C ILE A 369 9.30 -35.99 8.42
N ILE A 370 8.22 -35.57 9.09
CA ILE A 370 7.19 -36.47 9.63
C ILE A 370 6.03 -36.69 8.66
N LYS A 371 5.70 -35.70 7.84
CA LYS A 371 4.54 -35.73 6.96
C LYS A 371 4.76 -34.79 5.77
N VAL A 372 4.30 -35.22 4.60
CA VAL A 372 4.15 -34.38 3.43
C VAL A 372 2.70 -34.52 2.98
N GLN A 373 2.05 -33.41 2.64
CA GLN A 373 0.66 -33.44 2.22
C GLN A 373 0.37 -32.30 1.27
N ASN A 374 -0.16 -32.66 0.11
CA ASN A 374 -0.75 -31.73 -0.82
C ASN A 374 -1.96 -30.99 -0.21
N GLN A 375 -2.06 -29.68 -0.41
CA GLN A 375 -3.17 -28.84 0.06
C GLN A 375 -4.12 -28.44 -1.08
N GLY A 376 -3.81 -28.82 -2.32
CA GLY A 376 -4.59 -28.53 -3.50
C GLY A 376 -4.03 -27.33 -4.27
N THR A 377 -4.92 -26.59 -4.92
CA THR A 377 -4.56 -25.46 -5.77
C THR A 377 -4.35 -24.19 -4.95
N TYR A 378 -3.25 -23.50 -5.23
CA TYR A 378 -2.93 -22.18 -4.69
C TYR A 378 -2.59 -21.24 -5.85
N SER A 379 -3.16 -20.04 -5.84
CA SER A 379 -2.95 -19.04 -6.88
C SER A 379 -2.16 -17.89 -6.30
N ILE A 380 -0.93 -17.69 -6.78
CA ILE A 380 -0.07 -16.57 -6.38
C ILE A 380 0.19 -15.72 -7.63
N ASN A 381 -0.10 -14.42 -7.56
CA ASN A 381 0.14 -13.48 -8.67
C ASN A 381 -0.37 -13.99 -10.04
N ARG A 382 -1.55 -14.61 -10.06
CA ARG A 382 -2.21 -15.20 -11.25
C ARG A 382 -1.51 -16.45 -11.83
N VAL A 383 -0.61 -17.08 -11.09
CA VAL A 383 0.00 -18.37 -11.44
C VAL A 383 -0.64 -19.48 -10.60
N GLU A 384 -1.35 -20.38 -11.30
CA GLU A 384 -1.92 -21.59 -10.70
C GLU A 384 -0.82 -22.58 -10.32
N SER A 385 -0.83 -23.00 -9.06
CA SER A 385 0.22 -23.81 -8.44
C SER A 385 -0.38 -24.89 -7.55
N ALA A 386 0.39 -25.95 -7.26
CA ALA A 386 0.11 -26.83 -6.14
C ALA A 386 0.78 -26.27 -4.87
N GLU A 387 0.04 -26.21 -3.77
CA GLU A 387 0.62 -25.98 -2.45
C GLU A 387 0.83 -27.34 -1.76
N VAL A 388 2.05 -27.58 -1.28
CA VAL A 388 2.38 -28.79 -0.54
C VAL A 388 3.01 -28.43 0.79
N ARG A 389 2.48 -29.01 1.87
CA ARG A 389 3.03 -28.80 3.22
C ARG A 389 3.92 -29.96 3.64
N VAL A 390 5.05 -29.63 4.25
CA VAL A 390 6.03 -30.56 4.80
C VAL A 390 6.18 -30.26 6.29
N TRP A 391 5.73 -31.18 7.14
CA TRP A 391 5.84 -31.05 8.59
C TRP A 391 7.10 -31.73 9.09
N MET A 392 7.70 -31.11 10.10
CA MET A 392 8.95 -31.52 10.71
C MET A 392 8.76 -32.04 12.14
N GLU A 393 9.69 -32.86 12.63
CA GLU A 393 9.71 -33.40 14.01
C GLU A 393 9.84 -32.31 15.07
N ASP A 394 10.47 -31.18 14.74
CA ASP A 394 10.59 -30.01 15.62
C ASP A 394 9.31 -29.16 15.66
N GLY A 395 8.28 -29.56 14.91
CA GLY A 395 7.00 -28.88 14.79
C GLY A 395 6.97 -27.78 13.73
N GLY A 396 8.11 -27.46 13.09
CA GLY A 396 8.16 -26.53 11.97
C GLY A 396 7.41 -27.06 10.74
N VAL A 397 6.91 -26.14 9.93
CA VAL A 397 6.15 -26.45 8.72
C VAL A 397 6.74 -25.69 7.55
N TYR A 398 7.03 -26.39 6.46
CA TYR A 398 7.31 -25.76 5.17
C TYR A 398 6.05 -25.78 4.31
N SER A 399 5.71 -24.66 3.68
CA SER A 399 4.81 -24.60 2.54
C SER A 399 5.64 -24.42 1.27
N VAL A 400 5.45 -25.33 0.31
CA VAL A 400 6.16 -25.33 -0.97
C VAL A 400 5.13 -25.11 -2.08
N THR A 401 5.28 -24.00 -2.80
CA THR A 401 4.42 -23.63 -3.92
C THR A 401 5.09 -24.04 -5.23
N ILE A 402 4.45 -24.96 -5.96
CA ILE A 402 4.96 -25.52 -7.22
C ILE A 402 4.07 -25.05 -8.37
N ALA A 403 4.61 -24.21 -9.25
CA ALA A 403 3.85 -23.69 -10.38
C ALA A 403 3.58 -24.78 -11.43
N PHE A 404 2.32 -24.98 -11.82
CA PHE A 404 1.94 -26.05 -12.76
C PHE A 404 2.60 -25.88 -14.13
N MET A 405 2.76 -24.63 -14.58
CA MET A 405 3.34 -24.33 -15.89
C MET A 405 4.80 -24.80 -16.03
N PHE A 406 5.53 -24.82 -14.91
CA PHE A 406 6.97 -25.09 -14.91
C PHE A 406 7.32 -26.40 -14.22
N GLU A 407 6.41 -26.98 -13.44
CA GLU A 407 6.68 -28.12 -12.57
C GLU A 407 7.92 -27.89 -11.69
N HIS A 408 8.03 -26.68 -11.14
CA HIS A 408 9.16 -26.24 -10.31
C HIS A 408 8.69 -25.41 -9.12
N PRO A 409 9.37 -25.51 -7.95
CA PRO A 409 9.10 -24.65 -6.80
C PRO A 409 9.38 -23.19 -7.15
N VAL A 410 8.39 -22.32 -6.93
CA VAL A 410 8.51 -20.87 -7.15
C VAL A 410 8.59 -20.09 -5.83
N GLU A 411 8.07 -20.68 -4.76
CA GLU A 411 8.09 -20.11 -3.41
C GLU A 411 8.20 -21.23 -2.38
N ILE A 412 8.98 -20.96 -1.33
CA ILE A 412 9.13 -21.84 -0.17
C ILE A 412 9.03 -20.98 1.07
N GLU A 413 8.05 -21.28 1.91
CA GLU A 413 7.84 -20.63 3.19
C GLU A 413 8.06 -21.64 4.33
N TYR A 414 8.70 -21.21 5.39
CA TYR A 414 8.87 -21.91 6.64
C TYR A 414 8.19 -21.11 7.75
N GLN A 415 7.52 -21.83 8.65
CA GLN A 415 7.00 -21.29 9.90
C GLN A 415 7.36 -22.22 11.06
N ASP A 416 7.67 -21.65 12.21
CA ASP A 416 7.82 -22.44 13.44
C ASP A 416 6.45 -23.00 13.89
N ALA A 417 6.47 -23.94 14.83
CA ALA A 417 5.27 -24.61 15.30
C ALA A 417 4.23 -23.64 15.89
N ILE A 418 4.68 -22.52 16.44
CA ILE A 418 3.86 -21.59 17.21
C ILE A 418 3.21 -20.57 16.27
N SER A 419 3.99 -20.03 15.34
CA SER A 419 3.50 -19.17 14.25
C SER A 419 2.51 -19.91 13.36
N TYR A 420 2.78 -21.18 13.03
CA TYR A 420 1.85 -21.99 12.25
C TYR A 420 0.53 -22.25 13.02
N ALA A 421 0.60 -22.54 14.32
CA ALA A 421 -0.59 -22.76 15.13
C ALA A 421 -1.49 -21.52 15.20
N GLY A 422 -0.90 -20.34 15.47
CA GLY A 422 -1.64 -19.07 15.49
C GLY A 422 -2.38 -18.80 14.18
N GLN A 423 -1.73 -19.05 13.04
CA GLN A 423 -2.37 -18.89 11.74
C GLN A 423 -3.57 -19.84 11.56
N VAL A 424 -3.45 -21.11 11.95
CA VAL A 424 -4.54 -22.11 11.81
C VAL A 424 -5.74 -21.77 12.68
N ASP A 425 -5.51 -21.30 13.90
CA ASP A 425 -6.59 -20.96 14.84
C ASP A 425 -7.43 -19.79 14.29
N ILE A 426 -6.79 -18.75 13.74
CA ILE A 426 -7.49 -17.62 13.11
C ILE A 426 -8.33 -18.06 11.92
N TRP A 427 -7.78 -18.90 11.04
CA TRP A 427 -8.55 -19.42 9.91
C TRP A 427 -9.74 -20.26 10.37
N THR A 428 -9.57 -21.02 11.45
CA THR A 428 -10.65 -21.81 12.04
C THR A 428 -11.74 -20.90 12.62
N ASP A 429 -11.37 -19.83 13.31
CA ASP A 429 -12.29 -18.85 13.88
C ASP A 429 -13.03 -18.03 12.80
N ILE A 430 -12.35 -17.68 11.69
CA ILE A 430 -12.96 -17.07 10.50
C ILE A 430 -14.00 -18.01 9.90
N VAL A 431 -13.62 -19.26 9.64
CA VAL A 431 -14.50 -20.26 8.99
C VAL A 431 -15.70 -20.59 9.87
N ASN A 432 -15.53 -20.58 11.20
CA ASN A 432 -16.61 -20.84 12.15
C ASN A 432 -17.46 -19.59 12.46
N GLY A 433 -17.08 -18.41 11.96
CA GLY A 433 -17.79 -17.15 12.20
C GLY A 433 -17.68 -16.65 13.64
N GLU A 434 -16.61 -17.05 14.34
CA GLU A 434 -16.35 -16.73 15.75
C GLU A 434 -15.49 -15.46 15.92
N MET A 435 -14.99 -14.89 14.82
CA MET A 435 -14.32 -13.59 14.70
C MET A 435 -15.30 -12.40 14.86
N LYS A 436 -15.98 -12.29 16.01
CA LYS A 436 -16.87 -11.13 16.26
C LYS A 436 -16.43 -10.21 17.39
N GLU A 437 -15.54 -10.65 18.28
CA GLU A 437 -15.12 -9.87 19.45
C GLU A 437 -13.70 -10.27 19.93
N ARG A 438 -12.80 -10.68 19.04
CA ARG A 438 -11.37 -10.81 19.39
C ARG A 438 -10.67 -9.50 19.12
#